data_AF-A0A3L9JLZ6-F1
#
_entry.id   AF-A0A3L9JLZ6-F1
#
_cell.length_a   1.000
_cell.length_b   1.000
_cell.length_c   1.000
_cell.angle_alpha   90.00
_cell.angle_beta   90.00
_cell.angle_gamma   90.00
#
_symmetry.space_group_name_H-M   'P 1'
#
loop_
_entity.id
_entity.type
_entity.pdbx_description
1 polymer ?
#
loop_
_entity_poly.entity_id
_entity_poly.type
_entity_poly.pdbx_seq_one_letter_code
_entity_poly.pdbx_strand_id
1 'polypeptide(L)'
;MQRLFLLVAVMLLSGCLTAPPKEAARPTLMPRAQSYKDLTHLPAPTGKIFVSVYNIQDETGQFKPYPASNFSTAVPQSATAMLVTALKDSRWFIPLERQGLQNLLNERKIIRAAQENGTVAINNRIPLQSLTAAN
;
A
#
# COMPACT_ATOMS: atom_id res chain seq x y z
N MET A 1 0.01 59.64 -26.73
CA MET A 1 0.76 58.42 -27.14
C MET A 1 1.47 57.73 -25.97
N GLN A 2 2.23 58.43 -25.12
CA GLN A 2 2.98 57.82 -24.01
C GLN A 2 2.13 57.10 -22.95
N ARG A 3 0.94 57.62 -22.63
CA ARG A 3 0.00 56.97 -21.68
C ARG A 3 -0.62 55.67 -22.21
N LEU A 4 -0.73 55.53 -23.54
CA LEU A 4 -1.28 54.32 -24.18
C LEU A 4 -0.27 53.17 -24.13
N PHE A 5 1.01 53.47 -24.39
CA PHE A 5 2.10 52.50 -24.24
C PHE A 5 2.22 51.96 -22.82
N LEU A 6 1.98 52.80 -21.81
CA LEU A 6 2.07 52.42 -20.41
C LEU A 6 0.93 51.46 -20.00
N LEU A 7 -0.28 51.65 -20.53
CA LEU A 7 -1.42 50.75 -20.30
C LEU A 7 -1.23 49.37 -20.96
N VAL A 8 -0.70 49.34 -22.18
CA VAL A 8 -0.39 48.08 -22.88
C VAL A 8 0.70 47.29 -22.16
N ALA A 9 1.72 47.98 -21.62
CA ALA A 9 2.76 47.34 -20.82
C ALA A 9 2.18 46.69 -19.55
N VAL A 10 1.26 47.35 -18.83
CA VAL A 10 0.65 46.80 -17.62
C VAL A 10 -0.20 45.55 -17.92
N MET A 11 -0.92 45.50 -19.05
CA MET A 11 -1.65 44.30 -19.46
C MET A 11 -0.74 43.14 -19.85
N LEU A 12 0.45 43.41 -20.39
CA LEU A 12 1.41 42.35 -20.73
C LEU A 12 2.07 41.73 -19.48
N LEU A 13 2.08 42.44 -18.34
CA LEU A 13 2.62 41.93 -17.08
C LEU A 13 1.60 41.18 -16.21
N SER A 14 0.30 41.20 -16.53
CA SER A 14 -0.72 40.40 -15.83
C SER A 14 -0.71 38.95 -16.32
N GLY A 15 0.33 38.21 -15.96
CA GLY A 15 0.37 36.75 -16.12
C GLY A 15 -0.35 36.06 -14.97
N CYS A 16 -1.38 35.26 -15.27
CA CYS A 16 -2.02 34.37 -14.30
C CYS A 16 -1.20 33.07 -14.22
N LEU A 17 -0.66 32.74 -13.04
CA LEU A 17 -0.04 31.44 -12.78
C LEU A 17 -1.15 30.39 -12.66
N THR A 18 -1.51 29.75 -13.78
CA THR A 18 -2.51 28.67 -13.85
C THR A 18 -1.91 27.27 -13.69
N ALA A 19 -0.59 27.17 -13.48
CA ALA A 19 0.07 25.90 -13.26
C ALA A 19 -0.31 25.34 -11.87
N PRO A 20 -0.62 24.04 -11.76
CA PRO A 20 -0.84 23.43 -10.47
C PRO A 20 0.40 23.60 -9.57
N PRO A 21 0.23 23.76 -8.26
CA PRO A 21 1.35 23.84 -7.35
C PRO A 21 2.19 22.56 -7.45
N LYS A 22 3.51 22.71 -7.52
CA LYS A 22 4.43 21.57 -7.43
C LYS A 22 4.31 20.92 -6.05
N GLU A 23 4.55 19.62 -5.98
CA GLU A 23 4.53 18.86 -4.73
C GLU A 23 5.36 19.57 -3.65
N ALA A 24 4.69 19.95 -2.55
CA ALA A 24 5.29 20.74 -1.49
C ALA A 24 6.26 19.93 -0.62
N ALA A 25 6.05 18.61 -0.52
CA ALA A 25 6.85 17.72 0.31
C ALA A 25 7.34 16.53 -0.51
N ARG A 26 8.59 16.11 -0.26
CA ARG A 26 9.16 14.92 -0.88
C ARG A 26 8.55 13.66 -0.24
N PRO A 27 8.27 12.61 -1.04
CA PRO A 27 7.80 11.33 -0.50
C PRO A 27 8.89 10.71 0.38
N THR A 28 8.54 10.38 1.62
CA THR A 28 9.40 9.67 2.56
C THR A 28 8.69 8.43 3.08
N LEU A 29 9.44 7.45 3.59
CA LEU A 29 8.82 6.30 4.25
C LEU A 29 8.06 6.75 5.50
N MET A 30 7.01 6.02 5.85
CA MET A 30 6.19 6.34 7.02
C MET A 30 7.07 6.50 8.27
N PRO A 31 6.93 7.59 9.03
CA PRO A 31 7.74 7.81 10.22
C PRO A 31 7.50 6.68 11.23
N ARG A 32 8.59 6.11 11.73
CA ARG A 32 8.56 4.91 12.58
C ARG A 32 8.70 5.29 14.05
N ALA A 33 7.74 4.86 14.87
CA ALA A 33 7.71 5.11 16.31
C ALA A 33 8.68 4.19 17.09
N GLN A 34 8.79 4.40 18.40
CA GLN A 34 9.62 3.56 19.28
C GLN A 34 9.24 2.07 19.20
N SER A 35 7.94 1.76 19.13
CA SER A 35 7.45 0.37 19.00
C SER A 35 8.04 -0.35 17.78
N TYR A 36 8.34 0.36 16.69
CA TYR A 36 9.01 -0.22 15.53
C TYR A 36 10.45 -0.63 15.84
N LYS A 37 11.18 0.20 16.60
CA LYS A 37 12.54 -0.13 17.02
C LYS A 37 12.53 -1.36 17.90
N ASP A 38 11.62 -1.42 18.87
CA ASP A 38 11.51 -2.58 19.77
C ASP A 38 11.17 -3.85 18.99
N LEU A 39 10.22 -3.77 18.04
CA LEU A 39 9.81 -4.89 17.19
C LEU A 39 10.95 -5.44 16.32
N THR A 40 11.78 -4.56 15.76
CA THR A 40 12.89 -4.97 14.88
C THR A 40 14.10 -5.52 15.64
N HIS A 41 14.27 -5.13 16.91
CA HIS A 41 15.35 -5.58 17.79
C HIS A 41 14.99 -6.82 18.62
N LEU A 42 13.86 -7.48 18.32
CA LEU A 42 13.53 -8.77 18.93
C LEU A 42 14.63 -9.82 18.66
N PRO A 43 14.90 -10.72 19.62
CA PRO A 43 15.84 -11.82 19.40
C PRO A 43 15.35 -12.70 18.25
N ALA A 44 16.28 -13.29 17.49
CA ALA A 44 15.90 -14.16 16.39
C ALA A 44 15.26 -15.45 16.92
N PRO A 45 14.16 -15.94 16.31
CA PRO A 45 13.61 -17.25 16.67
C PRO A 45 14.51 -18.38 16.15
N THR A 46 14.34 -19.58 16.70
CA THR A 46 14.98 -20.80 16.19
C THR A 46 14.53 -21.13 14.76
N GLY A 47 13.30 -20.79 14.41
CA GLY A 47 12.75 -20.89 13.06
C GLY A 47 11.57 -19.93 12.90
N LYS A 48 11.37 -19.43 11.66
CA LYS A 48 10.23 -18.55 11.38
C LYS A 48 8.93 -19.33 11.35
N ILE A 49 7.87 -18.74 11.88
CA ILE A 49 6.56 -19.37 12.00
C ILE A 49 5.68 -18.91 10.83
N PHE A 50 5.03 -19.85 10.14
CA PHE A 50 4.02 -19.52 9.12
C PHE A 50 2.73 -19.08 9.80
N VAL A 51 2.20 -17.93 9.39
CA VAL A 51 0.96 -17.37 9.93
C VAL A 51 0.08 -16.86 8.80
N SER A 52 -1.23 -17.08 8.90
CA SER A 52 -2.19 -16.52 7.96
C SER A 52 -3.05 -15.46 8.64
N VAL A 53 -3.03 -14.24 8.10
CA VAL A 53 -3.87 -13.13 8.57
C VAL A 53 -5.03 -12.97 7.59
N TYR A 54 -6.25 -13.14 8.06
CA TYR A 54 -7.46 -13.02 7.24
C TYR A 54 -7.95 -11.58 7.16
N ASN A 55 -8.44 -11.05 8.29
CA ASN A 55 -8.93 -9.69 8.37
C ASN A 55 -8.92 -9.21 9.82
N ILE A 56 -8.57 -7.94 10.02
CA ILE A 56 -8.79 -7.20 11.26
C ILE A 56 -9.90 -6.20 10.96
N GLN A 57 -11.06 -6.44 11.54
CA GLN A 57 -12.21 -5.54 11.41
C GLN A 57 -12.13 -4.44 12.47
N ASP A 58 -12.52 -3.24 12.08
CA ASP A 58 -12.73 -2.17 13.04
C ASP A 58 -14.07 -2.38 13.76
N GLU A 59 -14.00 -2.92 14.98
CA GLU A 59 -15.17 -3.16 15.83
C GLU A 59 -15.49 -1.98 16.76
N THR A 60 -14.84 -0.83 16.59
CA THR A 60 -15.08 0.34 17.47
C THR A 60 -16.41 1.05 17.19
N GLY A 61 -16.90 0.94 15.95
CA GLY A 61 -18.11 1.63 15.49
C GLY A 61 -18.03 3.17 15.51
N GLN A 62 -16.82 3.74 15.64
CA GLN A 62 -16.64 5.18 15.83
C GLN A 62 -16.43 5.93 14.51
N PHE A 63 -17.15 7.05 14.36
CA PHE A 63 -17.00 8.02 13.28
C PHE A 63 -16.46 9.35 13.80
N LYS A 64 -15.86 10.15 12.92
CA LYS A 64 -15.34 11.47 13.28
C LYS A 64 -16.50 12.46 13.50
N PRO A 65 -16.40 13.36 14.50
CA PRO A 65 -17.39 14.41 14.70
C PRO A 65 -17.28 15.50 13.62
N TYR A 66 -18.29 16.38 13.56
CA TYR A 66 -18.28 17.58 12.72
C TYR A 66 -16.99 18.39 12.97
N PRO A 67 -16.28 18.90 11.94
CA PRO A 67 -16.70 19.11 10.54
C PRO A 67 -16.36 17.98 9.56
N ALA A 68 -15.99 16.80 10.05
CA ALA A 68 -15.68 15.67 9.17
C ALA A 68 -16.94 15.12 8.48
N SER A 69 -16.76 14.42 7.37
CA SER A 69 -17.84 13.69 6.70
C SER A 69 -18.37 12.58 7.61
N ASN A 70 -19.69 12.37 7.62
CA ASN A 70 -20.35 11.31 8.38
C ASN A 70 -19.87 9.89 8.02
N PHE A 71 -19.24 9.71 6.85
CA PHE A 71 -18.64 8.42 6.44
C PHE A 71 -17.17 8.27 6.88
N SER A 72 -16.58 9.28 7.51
CA SER A 72 -15.19 9.23 7.96
C SER A 72 -15.10 8.46 9.28
N THR A 73 -14.53 7.27 9.25
CA THR A 73 -14.25 6.49 10.45
C THR A 73 -13.19 7.19 11.31
N ALA A 74 -13.31 7.05 12.63
CA ALA A 74 -12.31 7.56 13.56
C ALA A 74 -11.00 6.75 13.49
N VAL A 75 -11.12 5.43 13.25
CA VAL A 75 -10.01 4.49 13.14
C VAL A 75 -9.77 4.12 11.66
N PRO A 76 -8.50 4.01 11.21
CA PRO A 76 -8.20 3.61 9.84
C PRO A 76 -8.54 2.14 9.57
N GLN A 77 -9.11 1.87 8.40
CA GLN A 77 -9.50 0.51 7.97
C GLN A 77 -8.33 -0.33 7.41
N SER A 78 -7.09 0.15 7.54
CA SER A 78 -5.88 -0.51 7.02
C SER A 78 -5.14 -1.36 8.05
N ALA A 79 -5.77 -1.65 9.20
CA ALA A 79 -5.19 -2.40 10.30
C ALA A 79 -4.62 -3.76 9.87
N THR A 80 -5.31 -4.50 8.99
CA THR A 80 -4.86 -5.80 8.48
C THR A 80 -3.49 -5.70 7.79
N ALA A 81 -3.31 -4.72 6.90
CA ALA A 81 -2.05 -4.52 6.17
C ALA A 81 -0.92 -4.05 7.11
N MET A 82 -1.25 -3.22 8.10
CA MET A 82 -0.30 -2.81 9.15
C MET A 82 0.18 -4.02 9.97
N LEU A 83 -0.72 -4.93 10.36
CA LEU A 83 -0.34 -6.15 11.09
C LEU A 83 0.55 -7.05 10.25
N VAL A 84 0.19 -7.33 8.99
CA VAL A 84 1.01 -8.17 8.09
C VAL A 84 2.42 -7.59 7.95
N THR A 85 2.53 -6.26 7.84
CA THR A 85 3.83 -5.57 7.79
C THR A 85 4.60 -5.72 9.10
N ALA A 86 3.95 -5.53 10.25
CA ALA A 86 4.57 -5.71 11.56
C ALA A 86 5.06 -7.16 11.78
N LEU A 87 4.26 -8.16 11.39
CA LEU A 87 4.67 -9.57 11.45
C LEU A 87 5.91 -9.84 10.60
N LYS A 88 5.99 -9.24 9.41
CA LYS A 88 7.17 -9.33 8.54
C LYS A 88 8.39 -8.63 9.14
N ASP A 89 8.22 -7.43 9.67
CA ASP A 89 9.29 -6.60 10.24
C ASP A 89 9.86 -7.18 11.54
N SER A 90 9.05 -7.94 12.30
CA SER A 90 9.54 -8.68 13.47
C SER A 90 10.63 -9.69 13.13
N ARG A 91 10.67 -10.20 11.89
CA ARG A 91 11.49 -11.34 11.44
C ARG A 91 11.13 -12.69 12.10
N TRP A 92 10.07 -12.75 12.90
CA TRP A 92 9.58 -13.98 13.53
C TRP A 92 8.67 -14.80 12.63
N PHE A 93 7.91 -14.11 11.76
CA PHE A 93 6.82 -14.72 11.04
C PHE A 93 7.02 -14.67 9.52
N ILE A 94 6.43 -15.64 8.83
CA ILE A 94 6.23 -15.63 7.39
C ILE A 94 4.71 -15.49 7.17
N PRO A 95 4.22 -14.26 6.95
CA PRO A 95 2.80 -14.03 6.71
C PRO A 95 2.40 -14.60 5.34
N LEU A 96 1.35 -15.40 5.34
CA LEU A 96 0.74 -15.96 4.14
C LEU A 96 -0.40 -15.05 3.66
N GLU A 97 -0.38 -14.73 2.36
CA GLU A 97 -1.38 -13.89 1.71
C GLU A 97 -2.75 -14.60 1.71
N ARG A 98 -3.72 -14.04 2.44
CA ARG A 98 -5.12 -14.50 2.42
C ARG A 98 -6.09 -13.45 1.90
N GLN A 99 -5.80 -12.16 2.09
CA GLN A 99 -6.66 -11.07 1.63
C GLN A 99 -6.84 -11.11 0.10
N GLY A 100 -5.75 -11.33 -0.65
CA GLY A 100 -5.77 -11.48 -2.10
C GLY A 100 -5.85 -12.92 -2.62
N LEU A 101 -6.28 -13.91 -1.82
CA LEU A 101 -6.18 -15.34 -2.18
C LEU A 101 -6.87 -15.67 -3.50
N GLN A 102 -8.04 -15.09 -3.77
CA GLN A 102 -8.76 -15.33 -5.03
C GLN A 102 -7.95 -14.89 -6.25
N ASN A 103 -7.28 -13.74 -6.17
CA ASN A 103 -6.42 -13.23 -7.23
C ASN A 103 -5.23 -14.16 -7.44
N LEU A 104 -4.59 -14.61 -6.36
CA LEU A 104 -3.50 -15.59 -6.41
C LEU A 104 -3.94 -16.88 -7.12
N LEU A 105 -5.09 -17.44 -6.74
CA LEU A 105 -5.63 -18.66 -7.33
C LEU A 105 -5.95 -18.46 -8.82
N ASN A 106 -6.49 -17.31 -9.20
CA ASN A 106 -6.78 -16.99 -10.60
C ASN A 106 -5.48 -16.88 -11.43
N GLU A 107 -4.47 -16.16 -10.96
CA GLU A 107 -3.17 -16.08 -11.63
C GLU A 107 -2.52 -17.45 -11.80
N ARG A 108 -2.63 -18.32 -10.78
CA ARG A 108 -2.13 -19.70 -10.87
C ARG A 108 -2.87 -20.53 -11.92
N LYS A 109 -4.18 -20.36 -12.07
CA LYS A 109 -4.96 -21.01 -13.13
C LYS A 109 -4.51 -20.54 -14.51
N ILE A 110 -4.30 -19.23 -14.69
CA ILE A 110 -3.80 -18.65 -15.95
C ILE A 110 -2.43 -19.23 -16.31
N ILE A 111 -1.51 -19.28 -15.34
CA ILE A 111 -0.17 -19.85 -15.55
C ILE A 111 -0.26 -21.32 -15.96
N ARG A 112 -1.11 -22.12 -15.31
CA ARG A 112 -1.31 -23.52 -15.66
C ARG A 112 -1.88 -23.69 -17.07
N ALA A 113 -2.89 -22.90 -17.43
CA ALA A 113 -3.46 -22.92 -18.78
C ALA A 113 -2.44 -22.51 -19.85
N ALA A 114 -1.58 -21.53 -19.56
CA ALA A 114 -0.49 -21.14 -20.46
C ALA A 114 0.56 -22.25 -20.63
N GLN A 115 0.87 -22.98 -19.54
CA GLN A 115 1.76 -24.16 -19.55
C GLN A 115 1.21 -25.28 -20.43
N GLU A 116 -0.09 -25.57 -20.35
CA GLU A 116 -0.75 -26.58 -21.17
C GLU A 116 -0.80 -26.19 -22.65
N ASN A 117 -1.02 -24.91 -22.96
CA ASN A 117 -1.12 -24.40 -24.33
C ASN A 117 0.23 -24.09 -24.99
N GLY A 118 1.36 -24.26 -24.30
CA GLY A 118 2.70 -24.04 -24.85
C GLY A 118 3.13 -22.58 -25.03
N THR A 119 2.32 -21.59 -24.62
CA THR A 119 2.60 -20.14 -24.73
C THR A 119 3.35 -19.58 -23.51
N VAL A 120 4.31 -20.35 -22.98
CA VAL A 120 4.89 -20.10 -21.65
C VAL A 120 6.05 -19.10 -21.70
N ALA A 121 5.93 -18.02 -20.93
CA ALA A 121 7.04 -17.13 -20.64
C ALA A 121 8.19 -17.89 -19.92
N ILE A 122 9.44 -17.50 -20.16
CA ILE A 122 10.64 -18.20 -19.63
C ILE A 122 10.56 -18.42 -18.11
N ASN A 123 10.03 -17.44 -17.37
CA ASN A 123 9.90 -17.48 -15.91
C ASN A 123 8.87 -18.49 -15.39
N ASN A 124 7.93 -18.92 -16.23
CA ASN A 124 6.78 -19.73 -15.84
C ASN A 124 6.87 -21.17 -16.39
N ARG A 125 8.03 -21.61 -16.88
CA ARG A 125 8.20 -22.95 -17.45
C ARG A 125 8.21 -24.07 -16.42
N ILE A 126 8.51 -23.74 -15.16
CA ILE A 126 8.55 -24.69 -14.05
C ILE A 126 7.17 -24.75 -13.39
N PRO A 127 6.64 -25.94 -13.05
CA PRO A 127 5.40 -26.06 -12.30
C PRO A 127 5.48 -25.33 -10.95
N LEU A 128 4.43 -24.57 -10.62
CA LEU A 128 4.37 -23.80 -9.37
C LEU A 128 4.25 -24.75 -8.17
N GLN A 129 5.03 -24.48 -7.11
CA GLN A 129 4.93 -25.20 -5.85
C GLN A 129 3.56 -24.99 -5.16
N SER A 130 3.13 -25.98 -4.37
CA SER A 130 1.87 -25.90 -3.61
C SER A 130 1.84 -24.67 -2.70
N LEU A 131 0.65 -24.11 -2.48
CA LEU A 131 0.49 -23.09 -1.45
C LEU A 131 0.74 -23.73 -0.09
N THR A 132 1.66 -23.17 0.68
CA THR A 132 1.87 -23.57 2.07
C THR A 132 0.60 -23.28 2.85
N ALA A 133 0.00 -24.30 3.47
CA ALA A 133 -1.10 -24.13 4.41
C ALA A 133 -0.52 -23.85 5.79
N ALA A 134 -0.87 -22.70 6.38
CA ALA A 134 -0.87 -22.61 7.84
C ALA A 134 -2.15 -23.30 8.31
N ASN A 135 -1.99 -24.41 9.04
CA ASN A 135 -3.07 -25.11 9.74
C ASN A 135 -3.52 -24.29 10.94
#